data_AF-A0A084FVR3-F1
#
_entry.id   AF-A0A084FVR3-F1
#
_cell.length_a   1.000
_cell.length_b   1.000
_cell.length_c   1.000
_cell.angle_alpha   90.00
_cell.angle_beta   90.00
_cell.angle_gamma   90.00
#
_symmetry.space_group_name_H-M   'P 1'
#
loop_
_entity.id
_entity.type
_entity.pdbx_description
1 polymer ?
#
loop_
_entity_poly.entity_id
_entity_poly.type
_entity_poly.pdbx_seq_one_letter_code
_entity_poly.pdbx_strand_id
1 'polypeptide(L)'
;MRDDFVLFSEARRVLSGAQGNWLQRFLSWRSYTHVNLSKFHFLYNNSDGVKTFDWSTLGNLQGICQGYEYTCAHTVDIDIHMRIIAEIILQGIRYPRLGRGQKTVLDGIPKLKAPPGLKKQAFMSGWGFHATQGPCLKKIISWAAGVSTFGLAFVPIWLSSINSIDLQNAFAPVTFLVTLLGLILAMVAVTQGVS
;
A
#
# COMPACT_ATOMS: atom_id res chain seq x y z
N MET A 1 -5.86 -6.98 -26.90
CA MET A 1 -6.87 -6.41 -25.97
C MET A 1 -6.16 -6.04 -24.68
N ARG A 2 -6.43 -4.89 -24.07
CA ARG A 2 -5.94 -4.62 -22.70
C ARG A 2 -6.66 -5.56 -21.74
N ASP A 3 -5.89 -6.29 -20.94
CA ASP A 3 -6.35 -7.16 -19.87
C ASP A 3 -5.97 -6.54 -18.52
N ASP A 4 -6.45 -7.14 -17.43
CA ASP A 4 -6.20 -6.65 -16.07
C ASP A 4 -4.70 -6.71 -15.70
N PHE A 5 -3.92 -7.61 -16.32
CA PHE A 5 -2.46 -7.66 -16.15
C PHE A 5 -1.79 -6.34 -16.58
N VAL A 6 -2.18 -5.77 -17.73
CA VAL A 6 -1.65 -4.46 -18.17
C VAL A 6 -2.02 -3.36 -17.18
N LEU A 7 -3.26 -3.36 -16.68
CA LEU A 7 -3.71 -2.40 -15.67
C LEU A 7 -2.87 -2.50 -14.39
N PHE A 8 -2.69 -3.71 -13.86
CA PHE A 8 -1.97 -3.93 -12.60
C PHE A 8 -0.47 -3.66 -12.71
N SER A 9 0.15 -4.05 -13.83
CA SER A 9 1.57 -3.77 -14.06
C SER A 9 1.84 -2.28 -14.17
N GLU A 10 0.98 -1.54 -14.86
CA GLU A 10 1.08 -0.09 -14.97
C GLU A 10 0.80 0.61 -13.63
N ALA A 11 -0.25 0.20 -12.90
CA ALA A 11 -0.53 0.73 -11.57
C ALA A 11 0.65 0.51 -10.62
N ARG A 12 1.23 -0.69 -10.61
CA ARG A 12 2.43 -1.00 -9.83
C ARG A 12 3.60 -0.11 -10.23
N ARG A 13 3.83 0.11 -11.53
CA ARG A 13 4.89 0.97 -12.04
C ARG A 13 4.73 2.40 -11.52
N VAL A 14 3.56 3.01 -11.71
CA VAL A 14 3.25 4.39 -11.28
C VAL A 14 3.36 4.54 -9.76
N LEU A 15 2.75 3.63 -9.00
CA LEU A 15 2.81 3.65 -7.54
C LEU A 15 4.23 3.45 -6.99
N SER A 16 5.04 2.64 -7.67
CA SER A 16 6.43 2.44 -7.30
C SER A 16 7.31 3.66 -7.60
N GLY A 17 6.98 4.42 -8.64
CA GLY A 17 7.62 5.70 -8.95
C GLY A 17 7.24 6.79 -7.93
N ALA A 18 5.97 6.82 -7.51
CA ALA A 18 5.49 7.77 -6.51
C ALA A 18 6.09 7.54 -5.11
N GLN A 19 6.47 6.31 -4.78
CA GLN A 19 7.12 5.97 -3.50
C GLN A 19 8.60 6.41 -3.44
N GLY A 20 9.14 6.98 -4.53
CA GLY A 20 10.50 7.49 -4.61
C GLY A 20 11.53 6.45 -5.00
N ASN A 21 12.78 6.70 -4.63
CA ASN A 21 13.92 5.90 -5.10
C ASN A 21 13.92 4.49 -4.50
N TRP A 22 14.68 3.56 -5.10
CA TRP A 22 14.76 2.17 -4.65
C TRP A 22 15.17 2.04 -3.18
N LEU A 23 16.13 2.84 -2.71
CA LEU A 23 16.55 2.88 -1.30
C LEU A 23 15.42 3.29 -0.35
N GLN A 24 14.66 4.33 -0.69
CA GLN A 24 13.51 4.78 0.11
C GLN A 24 12.45 3.69 0.20
N ARG A 25 12.21 2.96 -0.90
CA ARG A 25 11.26 1.83 -0.93
C ARG A 25 11.72 0.64 -0.09
N PHE A 26 13.02 0.37 -0.09
CA PHE A 26 13.63 -0.71 0.69
C PHE A 26 13.59 -0.41 2.19
N LEU A 27 14.03 0.79 2.58
CA LEU A 27 14.01 1.28 3.97
C LEU A 27 12.60 1.58 4.49
N SER A 28 11.61 1.66 3.60
CA SER A 28 10.22 1.88 4.01
C SER A 28 9.61 0.61 4.60
N TRP A 29 9.26 0.69 5.88
CA TRP A 29 8.32 -0.21 6.57
C TRP A 29 6.88 -0.17 6.04
N ARG A 30 6.56 0.73 5.10
CA ARG A 30 5.21 0.88 4.54
C ARG A 30 5.06 0.12 3.23
N SER A 31 3.83 -0.32 2.98
CA SER A 31 3.39 -0.89 1.72
C SER A 31 1.96 -0.44 1.45
N TYR A 32 1.50 -0.58 0.21
CA TYR A 32 0.07 -0.42 -0.10
C TYR A 32 -0.73 -1.54 0.58
N THR A 33 -1.58 -1.15 1.54
CA THR A 33 -2.38 -2.05 2.37
C THR A 33 -3.85 -1.99 2.02
N HIS A 34 -4.33 -0.87 1.48
CA HIS A 34 -5.72 -0.67 1.11
C HIS A 34 -5.82 0.00 -0.26
N VAL A 35 -6.92 -0.28 -0.96
CA VAL A 35 -7.38 0.49 -2.11
C VAL A 35 -8.82 0.88 -1.79
N ASN A 36 -9.16 2.15 -1.98
CA ASN A 36 -10.49 2.65 -1.69
C ASN A 36 -11.01 3.47 -2.87
N LEU A 37 -12.31 3.29 -3.16
CA LEU A 37 -13.02 4.19 -4.06
C LEU A 37 -13.19 5.54 -3.38
N SER A 38 -12.88 6.61 -4.09
CA SER A 38 -13.05 7.98 -3.58
C SER A 38 -13.35 8.94 -4.70
N LYS A 39 -13.96 10.06 -4.32
CA LYS A 39 -14.19 11.19 -5.20
C LYS A 39 -13.01 12.15 -5.12
N PHE A 40 -12.31 12.33 -6.23
CA PHE A 40 -11.19 13.25 -6.37
C PHE A 40 -11.69 14.58 -6.88
N HIS A 41 -11.11 15.66 -6.35
CA HIS A 41 -11.35 17.02 -6.82
C HIS A 41 -10.04 17.61 -7.32
N PHE A 42 -10.07 18.22 -8.52
CA PHE A 42 -8.93 18.98 -9.01
C PHE A 42 -8.78 20.27 -8.23
N LEU A 43 -7.58 20.52 -7.71
CA LEU A 43 -7.26 21.72 -6.94
C LEU A 43 -7.01 22.94 -7.83
N TYR A 44 -6.46 22.72 -9.02
CA TYR A 44 -6.07 23.77 -9.95
C TYR A 44 -6.44 23.42 -11.39
N ASN A 45 -6.66 24.46 -12.21
CA ASN A 45 -6.86 24.29 -13.64
C ASN A 45 -5.60 23.69 -14.29
N ASN A 46 -5.80 22.72 -15.19
CA ASN A 46 -4.76 22.02 -15.96
C ASN A 46 -3.69 21.31 -15.11
N SER A 47 -3.98 20.97 -13.85
CA SER A 47 -3.06 20.29 -12.94
C SER A 47 -3.51 18.86 -12.63
N ASP A 48 -2.55 17.96 -12.35
CA ASP A 48 -2.80 16.62 -11.80
C ASP A 48 -2.92 16.61 -10.27
N GLY A 49 -2.80 17.78 -9.64
CA GLY A 49 -3.04 17.97 -8.21
C GLY A 49 -4.50 17.72 -7.87
N VAL A 50 -4.79 16.52 -7.38
CA VAL A 50 -6.10 16.12 -6.89
C VAL A 50 -6.09 15.94 -5.37
N LYS A 51 -7.23 16.23 -4.75
CA LYS A 51 -7.44 15.93 -3.33
C LYS A 51 -8.73 15.14 -3.17
N THR A 52 -8.66 14.13 -2.31
CA THR A 52 -9.83 13.50 -1.73
C THR A 52 -10.17 14.25 -0.46
N PHE A 53 -11.46 14.49 -0.27
CA PHE A 53 -11.95 14.97 1.02
C PHE A 53 -12.60 13.78 1.68
N ASP A 54 -12.16 13.48 2.91
CA ASP A 54 -12.65 12.36 3.71
C ASP A 54 -14.06 12.72 4.19
N TRP A 55 -15.02 12.55 3.28
CA TRP A 55 -16.42 12.54 3.64
C TRP A 55 -16.66 11.18 4.28
N SER A 56 -16.66 11.09 5.60
CA SER A 56 -17.24 9.97 6.36
C SER A 56 -18.73 9.71 6.05
N THR A 57 -19.26 10.29 4.98
CA THR A 57 -20.64 10.66 4.66
C THR A 57 -20.86 10.62 3.15
N LEU A 58 -20.59 9.49 2.51
CA LEU A 58 -21.29 9.14 1.26
C LEU A 58 -22.59 8.43 1.63
N GLY A 59 -23.48 9.14 2.33
CA GLY A 59 -24.85 8.67 2.59
C GLY A 59 -25.69 8.54 1.32
N ASN A 60 -25.09 8.69 0.14
CA ASN A 60 -25.76 8.58 -1.15
C ASN A 60 -24.81 8.05 -2.24
N LEU A 61 -24.43 6.77 -2.13
CA LEU A 61 -23.62 6.03 -3.12
C LEU A 61 -24.38 5.81 -4.44
N GLN A 62 -25.68 6.11 -4.45
CA GLN A 62 -26.58 6.15 -5.62
C GLN A 62 -26.03 7.04 -6.76
N GLY A 63 -25.13 7.97 -6.47
CA GLY A 63 -24.49 8.86 -7.47
C GLY A 63 -23.16 8.38 -8.07
N ILE A 64 -22.57 7.25 -7.64
CA ILE A 64 -21.25 6.80 -8.16
C ILE A 64 -21.28 6.60 -9.68
N CYS A 65 -22.37 6.01 -10.19
CA CYS A 65 -22.52 5.69 -11.61
C CYS A 65 -23.18 6.81 -12.43
N GLN A 66 -23.55 7.94 -11.82
CA GLN A 66 -24.17 9.01 -12.57
C GLN A 66 -23.16 9.64 -13.52
N GLY A 67 -23.41 9.54 -14.83
CA GLY A 67 -22.45 9.95 -15.87
C GLY A 67 -21.39 8.90 -16.22
N TYR A 68 -21.44 7.71 -15.61
CA TYR A 68 -20.57 6.58 -15.92
C TYR A 68 -21.37 5.42 -16.55
N GLU A 69 -20.81 4.82 -17.58
CA GLU A 69 -21.20 3.53 -18.13
C GLU A 69 -20.76 2.44 -17.17
N TYR A 70 -21.73 1.66 -16.70
CA TYR A 70 -21.51 0.62 -15.72
C TYR A 70 -22.49 -0.52 -15.98
N THR A 71 -21.94 -1.67 -16.33
CA THR A 71 -22.66 -2.87 -16.77
C THR A 71 -22.75 -3.94 -15.68
N CYS A 72 -22.56 -3.58 -14.41
CA CYS A 72 -22.67 -4.58 -13.35
C CYS A 72 -24.11 -5.11 -13.27
N ALA A 73 -24.22 -6.43 -13.19
CA ALA A 73 -25.49 -7.11 -13.05
C ALA A 73 -26.25 -6.54 -11.84
N HIS A 74 -27.52 -6.19 -12.05
CA HIS A 74 -28.42 -5.49 -11.12
C HIS A 74 -28.68 -6.21 -9.77
N THR A 75 -27.94 -7.28 -9.46
CA THR A 75 -28.16 -8.17 -8.32
C THR A 75 -27.24 -7.91 -7.13
N VAL A 76 -26.16 -7.14 -7.30
CA VAL A 76 -25.17 -6.87 -6.23
C VAL A 76 -25.19 -5.40 -5.86
N ASP A 77 -25.15 -5.11 -4.56
CA ASP A 77 -24.95 -3.77 -4.02
C ASP A 77 -23.67 -3.15 -4.61
N ILE A 78 -23.80 -1.95 -5.18
CA ILE A 78 -22.69 -1.24 -5.81
C ILE A 78 -21.52 -1.03 -4.85
N ASP A 79 -21.77 -0.83 -3.56
CA ASP A 79 -20.73 -0.62 -2.57
C ASP A 79 -19.91 -1.88 -2.35
N ILE A 80 -20.60 -3.01 -2.25
CA ILE A 80 -19.97 -4.32 -2.12
C ILE A 80 -19.15 -4.61 -3.38
N HIS A 81 -19.72 -4.35 -4.56
CA HIS A 81 -19.00 -4.52 -5.82
C HIS A 81 -17.73 -3.67 -5.87
N MET A 82 -17.81 -2.38 -5.55
CA MET A 82 -16.64 -1.49 -5.58
C MET A 82 -15.59 -1.88 -4.55
N ARG A 83 -15.97 -2.40 -3.38
CA ARG A 83 -15.05 -2.96 -2.38
C ARG A 83 -14.36 -4.23 -2.90
N ILE A 84 -15.11 -5.12 -3.56
CA ILE A 84 -14.53 -6.32 -4.20
C ILE A 84 -13.54 -5.92 -5.28
N ILE A 85 -13.90 -4.98 -6.17
CA ILE A 85 -13.01 -4.47 -7.20
C ILE A 85 -11.76 -3.84 -6.60
N ALA A 86 -11.89 -3.05 -5.53
CA ALA A 86 -10.76 -2.47 -4.83
C ALA A 86 -9.80 -3.53 -4.27
N GLU A 87 -10.33 -4.60 -3.69
CA GLU A 87 -9.51 -5.72 -3.20
C GLU A 87 -8.82 -6.46 -4.34
N ILE A 88 -9.52 -6.70 -5.47
CA ILE A 88 -8.90 -7.31 -6.66
C ILE A 88 -7.76 -6.44 -7.19
N ILE A 89 -7.93 -5.10 -7.23
CA ILE A 89 -6.87 -4.17 -7.61
C ILE A 89 -5.68 -4.26 -6.64
N LEU A 90 -5.93 -4.28 -5.33
CA LEU A 90 -4.88 -4.38 -4.31
C LEU A 90 -4.05 -5.67 -4.49
N GLN A 91 -4.72 -6.81 -4.68
CA GLN A 91 -4.06 -8.09 -4.95
C GLN A 91 -3.33 -8.06 -6.30
N GLY A 92 -3.93 -7.45 -7.32
CA GLY A 92 -3.34 -7.27 -8.64
C GLY A 92 -2.05 -6.44 -8.61
N ILE A 93 -2.00 -5.35 -7.84
CA ILE A 93 -0.78 -4.54 -7.66
C ILE A 93 0.35 -5.39 -7.05
N ARG A 94 0.02 -6.25 -6.07
CA ARG A 94 1.00 -7.16 -5.43
C ARG A 94 1.45 -8.26 -6.39
N TYR A 95 0.50 -8.86 -7.11
CA TYR A 95 0.69 -10.01 -7.99
C TYR A 95 0.03 -9.77 -9.37
N PRO A 96 0.67 -8.98 -10.26
CA PRO A 96 0.04 -8.59 -11.53
C PRO A 96 -0.38 -9.78 -12.41
N ARG A 97 0.34 -10.90 -12.31
CA ARG A 97 0.08 -12.14 -13.07
C ARG A 97 -1.33 -12.70 -12.85
N LEU A 98 -1.98 -12.40 -11.73
CA LEU A 98 -3.36 -12.83 -11.46
C LEU A 98 -4.37 -12.25 -12.46
N GLY A 99 -4.08 -11.08 -13.05
CA GLY A 99 -4.94 -10.45 -14.05
C GLY A 99 -4.70 -10.88 -15.49
N ARG A 100 -3.79 -11.85 -15.75
CA ARG A 100 -3.42 -12.23 -17.12
C ARG A 100 -4.60 -12.92 -17.81
N GLY A 101 -5.04 -12.35 -18.93
CA GLY A 101 -6.20 -12.84 -19.68
C GLY A 101 -7.55 -12.55 -19.02
N GLN A 102 -7.57 -11.86 -17.88
CA GLN A 102 -8.79 -11.47 -17.18
C GLN A 102 -9.18 -10.03 -17.52
N LYS A 103 -10.47 -9.70 -17.41
CA LYS A 103 -11.01 -8.34 -17.55
C LYS A 103 -11.99 -7.97 -16.45
N THR A 104 -11.96 -8.71 -15.34
CA THR A 104 -12.87 -8.53 -14.22
C THR A 104 -12.85 -7.11 -13.68
N VAL A 105 -11.66 -6.50 -13.57
CA VAL A 105 -11.53 -5.12 -13.12
C VAL A 105 -11.88 -4.14 -14.24
N LEU A 106 -11.35 -4.35 -15.44
CA LEU A 106 -11.63 -3.46 -16.57
C LEU A 106 -13.11 -3.38 -16.95
N ASP A 107 -13.87 -4.46 -16.78
CA ASP A 107 -15.31 -4.50 -17.06
C ASP A 107 -16.14 -4.15 -15.82
N GLY A 108 -15.56 -4.31 -14.62
CA GLY A 108 -16.20 -4.02 -13.35
C GLY A 108 -16.06 -2.58 -12.85
N ILE A 109 -15.18 -1.75 -13.43
CA ILE A 109 -15.05 -0.34 -13.06
C ILE A 109 -15.99 0.53 -13.90
N PRO A 110 -16.71 1.50 -13.29
CA PRO A 110 -17.50 2.48 -14.04
C PRO A 110 -16.60 3.33 -14.96
N LYS A 111 -16.96 3.45 -16.24
CA LYS A 111 -16.23 4.24 -17.24
C LYS A 111 -17.01 5.51 -17.56
N LEU A 112 -16.37 6.66 -17.75
CA LEU A 112 -17.11 7.88 -18.10
C LEU A 112 -17.83 7.70 -19.45
N LYS A 113 -19.14 8.03 -19.51
CA LYS A 113 -20.00 7.78 -20.69
C LYS A 113 -19.59 8.54 -21.96
N ALA A 114 -18.88 9.66 -21.82
CA ALA A 114 -18.48 10.50 -22.95
C ALA A 114 -16.97 10.77 -22.89
N PRO A 115 -16.22 10.54 -23.97
CA PRO A 115 -14.96 11.25 -24.16
C PRO A 115 -15.27 12.76 -24.34
N PRO A 116 -14.44 13.69 -23.84
CA PRO A 116 -13.10 13.48 -23.27
C PRO A 116 -13.16 13.04 -21.81
N GLY A 117 -12.06 12.41 -21.33
CA GLY A 117 -11.88 12.16 -19.91
C GLY A 117 -12.05 13.43 -19.06
N LEU A 118 -12.08 13.28 -17.74
CA LEU A 118 -12.37 14.37 -16.81
C LEU A 118 -11.59 15.65 -17.18
N LYS A 119 -12.32 16.75 -17.44
CA LYS A 119 -11.67 18.04 -17.71
C LYS A 119 -10.88 18.45 -16.47
N LYS A 120 -9.59 18.73 -16.64
CA LYS A 120 -8.70 19.22 -15.57
C LYS A 120 -9.02 20.68 -15.25
N GLN A 121 -10.19 20.94 -14.68
CA GLN A 121 -10.60 22.25 -14.22
C GLN A 121 -10.77 22.21 -12.70
N ALA A 122 -10.39 23.28 -12.02
CA ALA A 122 -10.56 23.40 -10.58
C ALA A 122 -12.03 23.16 -10.20
N PHE A 123 -12.24 22.54 -9.04
CA PHE A 123 -13.56 22.12 -8.53
C PHE A 123 -14.26 21.00 -9.32
N MET A 124 -13.77 20.61 -10.49
CA MET A 124 -14.25 19.40 -11.15
C MET A 124 -13.90 18.17 -10.32
N SER A 125 -14.81 17.21 -10.32
CA SER A 125 -14.72 16.02 -9.49
C SER A 125 -15.00 14.75 -10.25
N GLY A 126 -14.33 13.67 -9.89
CA GLY A 126 -14.49 12.37 -10.54
C GLY A 126 -14.22 11.23 -9.56
N TRP A 127 -14.90 10.12 -9.78
CA TRP A 127 -14.69 8.89 -9.02
C TRP A 127 -13.48 8.13 -9.53
N GLY A 128 -12.73 7.53 -8.62
CA GLY A 128 -11.63 6.63 -8.93
C GLY A 128 -11.13 5.87 -7.72
N PHE A 129 -10.14 5.02 -7.92
CA PHE A 129 -9.50 4.26 -6.84
C PHE A 129 -8.17 4.91 -6.47
N HIS A 130 -7.91 5.06 -5.16
CA HIS A 130 -6.57 5.37 -4.66
C HIS A 130 -6.06 4.23 -3.79
N ALA A 131 -4.75 4.02 -3.84
CA ALA A 131 -4.04 3.10 -2.96
C ALA A 131 -3.49 3.85 -1.75
N THR A 132 -3.75 3.34 -0.55
CA THR A 132 -3.28 3.91 0.72
C THR A 132 -2.15 3.05 1.27
N GLN A 133 -1.12 3.72 1.78
CA GLN A 133 0.03 3.07 2.40
C GLN A 133 -0.20 2.88 3.90
N GLY A 134 0.09 1.69 4.39
CA GLY A 134 0.05 1.34 5.81
C GLY A 134 1.31 0.57 6.23
N PRO A 135 1.46 0.31 7.54
CA PRO A 135 2.54 -0.53 8.05
C PRO A 135 2.44 -1.94 7.44
N CYS A 136 3.57 -2.47 6.97
CA CYS A 136 3.63 -3.81 6.39
C CYS A 136 4.38 -4.75 7.33
N LEU A 137 3.63 -5.62 8.02
CA LEU A 137 4.18 -6.55 9.00
C LEU A 137 5.32 -7.40 8.42
N LYS A 138 5.17 -7.91 7.18
CA LYS A 138 6.22 -8.69 6.51
C LYS A 138 7.53 -7.91 6.37
N LYS A 139 7.45 -6.62 6.02
CA LYS A 139 8.65 -5.76 5.90
C LYS A 139 9.24 -5.44 7.27
N ILE A 140 8.40 -5.14 8.26
CA ILE A 140 8.83 -4.86 9.64
C ILE A 140 9.57 -6.08 10.20
N ILE A 141 9.00 -7.28 10.06
CA ILE A 141 9.63 -8.54 10.47
C ILE A 141 10.95 -8.77 9.73
N SER A 142 10.97 -8.56 8.41
CA SER A 142 12.20 -8.72 7.62
C SER A 142 13.31 -7.76 8.07
N TRP A 143 12.98 -6.51 8.38
CA TRP A 143 13.93 -5.53 8.90
C TRP A 143 14.41 -5.91 10.30
N ALA A 144 13.50 -6.27 11.20
CA ALA A 144 13.83 -6.72 12.54
C ALA A 144 14.76 -7.94 12.52
N ALA A 145 14.47 -8.93 11.67
CA ALA A 145 15.33 -10.09 11.47
C ALA A 145 16.72 -9.70 10.94
N GLY A 146 16.79 -8.84 9.91
CA GLY A 146 18.06 -8.40 9.34
C GLY A 146 18.95 -7.66 10.35
N VAL A 147 18.37 -6.72 11.11
CA VAL A 147 19.10 -5.99 12.17
C VAL A 147 19.53 -6.94 13.28
N SER A 148 18.68 -7.89 13.65
CA SER A 148 18.98 -8.89 14.67
C SER A 148 20.16 -9.78 14.27
N THR A 149 20.16 -10.32 13.04
CA THR A 149 21.27 -11.13 12.54
C THR A 149 22.57 -10.35 12.49
N PHE A 150 22.55 -9.10 12.02
CA PHE A 150 23.75 -8.28 11.95
C PHE A 150 24.34 -8.01 13.33
N GLY A 151 23.51 -7.64 14.31
CA GLY A 151 24.00 -7.37 15.65
C GLY A 151 24.40 -8.64 16.41
N LEU A 152 23.74 -9.79 16.20
CA LEU A 152 24.18 -11.07 16.74
C LEU A 152 25.53 -11.52 16.16
N ALA A 153 25.82 -11.20 14.89
CA ALA A 153 27.13 -11.45 14.29
C ALA A 153 28.20 -10.45 14.78
N PHE A 154 27.80 -9.20 15.08
CA PHE A 154 28.70 -8.19 15.63
C PHE A 154 29.26 -8.57 17.00
N VAL A 155 28.43 -9.12 17.91
CA VAL A 155 28.84 -9.49 19.27
C VAL A 155 30.07 -10.42 19.32
N PRO A 156 30.13 -11.58 18.63
CA PRO A 156 31.30 -12.46 18.65
C PRO A 156 32.53 -11.84 17.97
N ILE A 157 32.36 -11.07 16.89
CA ILE A 157 33.45 -10.37 16.20
C ILE A 157 34.05 -9.28 17.11
N TRP A 158 33.20 -8.57 17.83
CA TRP A 158 33.60 -7.58 18.82
C TRP A 158 34.32 -8.25 20.00
N LEU A 159 33.76 -9.34 20.53
CA LEU A 159 34.36 -10.13 21.62
C LEU A 159 35.73 -10.71 21.24
N SER A 160 35.91 -11.18 19.99
CA SER A 160 37.21 -11.72 19.54
C SER A 160 38.31 -10.67 19.45
N SER A 161 37.94 -9.38 19.39
CA SER A 161 38.85 -8.27 19.11
C SER A 161 39.26 -7.49 20.37
N ILE A 162 38.84 -7.93 21.56
CA ILE A 162 38.89 -7.15 22.80
C ILE A 162 39.80 -7.76 23.87
N ASN A 163 40.54 -6.89 24.58
CA ASN A 163 41.39 -7.24 25.71
C ASN A 163 40.63 -7.21 27.04
N SER A 164 41.17 -7.84 28.08
CA SER A 164 40.54 -8.01 29.40
C SER A 164 40.10 -6.72 30.12
N ILE A 165 40.61 -5.55 29.72
CA ILE A 165 40.22 -4.23 30.26
C ILE A 165 38.90 -3.72 29.62
N ASP A 166 38.60 -4.11 28.38
CA ASP A 166 37.37 -3.71 27.66
C ASP A 166 36.14 -4.56 28.05
N LEU A 167 36.33 -5.64 28.83
CA LEU A 167 35.23 -6.43 29.38
C LEU A 167 34.36 -5.61 30.37
N GLN A 168 34.93 -4.58 31.00
CA GLN A 168 34.17 -3.64 31.82
C GLN A 168 33.28 -2.69 30.97
N ASN A 169 33.61 -2.50 29.69
CA ASN A 169 32.79 -1.79 28.70
C ASN A 169 31.77 -2.69 27.99
N ALA A 170 31.54 -3.93 28.48
CA ALA A 170 30.52 -4.86 27.98
C ALA A 170 29.06 -4.37 28.09
N PHE A 171 28.84 -3.13 28.55
CA PHE A 171 27.54 -2.47 28.52
C PHE A 171 26.94 -2.41 27.11
N ALA A 172 27.75 -2.21 26.07
CA ALA A 172 27.28 -2.14 24.68
C ALA A 172 26.65 -3.47 24.17
N PRO A 173 27.31 -4.64 24.25
CA PRO A 173 26.68 -5.90 23.84
C PRO A 173 25.52 -6.31 24.76
N VAL A 174 25.56 -6.01 26.07
CA VAL A 174 24.45 -6.31 27.00
C VAL A 174 23.21 -5.48 26.65
N THR A 175 23.35 -4.16 26.47
CA THR A 175 22.24 -3.29 26.07
C THR A 175 21.70 -3.65 24.69
N PHE A 176 22.55 -4.05 23.75
CA PHE A 176 22.11 -4.59 22.46
C PHE A 176 21.24 -5.84 22.64
N LEU A 177 21.66 -6.82 23.44
CA LEU A 177 20.91 -8.05 23.70
C LEU A 177 19.56 -7.78 24.40
N VAL A 178 19.53 -6.88 25.39
CA VAL A 178 18.28 -6.48 26.07
C VAL A 178 17.32 -5.80 25.08
N THR A 179 17.84 -4.91 24.24
CA THR A 179 17.03 -4.23 23.21
C THR A 179 16.48 -5.23 22.20
N LEU A 180 17.28 -6.21 21.79
CA LEU A 180 16.88 -7.28 20.88
C LEU A 180 15.78 -8.16 21.48
N LEU A 181 15.91 -8.56 22.73
CA LEU A 181 14.87 -9.27 23.48
C LEU A 181 13.57 -8.45 23.56
N GLY A 182 13.66 -7.15 23.85
CA GLY A 182 12.51 -6.25 23.85
C GLY A 182 11.82 -6.17 22.49
N LEU A 183 12.58 -6.06 21.40
CA LEU A 183 12.03 -6.06 20.03
C LEU A 183 11.35 -7.39 19.68
N ILE A 184 11.95 -8.52 20.06
CA ILE A 184 11.35 -9.85 19.83
C ILE A 184 10.03 -9.97 20.59
N LEU A 185 10.00 -9.61 21.88
CA LEU A 185 8.78 -9.64 22.70
C LEU A 185 7.69 -8.72 22.14
N ALA A 186 8.05 -7.51 21.71
CA ALA A 186 7.13 -6.58 21.09
C ALA A 186 6.54 -7.14 19.78
N MET A 187 7.36 -7.77 18.94
CA MET A 187 6.87 -8.41 17.72
C MET A 187 5.96 -9.60 18.01
N VAL A 188 6.29 -10.45 18.99
CA VAL A 188 5.44 -11.56 19.43
C VAL A 188 4.10 -11.02 19.90
N ALA A 189 4.08 -9.99 20.75
CA ALA A 189 2.86 -9.37 21.24
C ALA A 189 1.99 -8.80 20.09
N VAL A 190 2.61 -8.13 19.11
CA VAL A 190 1.91 -7.62 17.92
C VAL A 190 1.34 -8.76 17.07
N THR A 191 2.05 -9.88 16.92
CA THR A 191 1.52 -11.03 16.18
C THR A 191 0.40 -11.77 16.91
N GLN A 192 0.40 -11.77 18.25
CA GLN A 192 -0.62 -12.41 19.07
C GLN A 192 -1.88 -11.54 19.23
N GLY A 193 -1.77 -10.21 19.14
CA GLY A 193 -2.92 -9.29 19.21
C GLY A 193 -3.68 -9.10 17.90
N VAL A 194 -3.29 -9.78 16.82
CA VAL A 194 -3.89 -9.67 15.47
C VAL A 194 -4.73 -10.91 15.10
N SER A 195 -4.93 -11.84 16.05
CA SER A 195 -5.84 -13.00 15.91
C SER A 195 -7.26 -12.68 16.34
#